data_AF-A0A485DAX1-F1
#
_entry.id   AF-A0A485DAX1-F1
#
_cell.length_a   1.000
_cell.length_b   1.000
_cell.length_c   1.000
_cell.angle_alpha   90.00
_cell.angle_beta   90.00
_cell.angle_gamma   90.00
#
_symmetry.space_group_name_H-M   'P 1'
#
loop_
_entity.id
_entity.type
_entity.pdbx_description
1 polymer ?
#
loop_
_entity_poly.entity_id
_entity_poly.type
_entity_poly.pdbx_seq_one_letter_code
_entity_poly.pdbx_strand_id
1 'polypeptide(L)'
;MIFWIALRKPAACGFRAVEFMFPYDYAPEVLKQKLSDNRLEHTLHNLPAGDWAGGERGIACIPGREAEFREGVDAAVRYAKALGNRKINCLVGKPRLAIARIISVPHWWRIYVLPPPRWRRKVFCC
;
A
#
# COMPACT_ATOMS: atom_id res chain seq x y z
N MET A 1 6.94 1.59 17.00
CA MET A 1 6.48 2.73 17.84
C MET A 1 5.99 3.94 17.02
N ILE A 2 6.60 4.26 15.86
CA ILE A 2 6.21 5.38 14.97
C ILE A 2 4.77 5.25 14.42
N PHE A 3 4.37 4.04 14.02
CA PHE A 3 3.05 3.78 13.42
C PHE A 3 1.87 4.11 14.36
N TRP A 4 2.03 3.90 15.66
CA TRP A 4 0.93 4.03 16.63
C TRP A 4 0.57 5.47 16.97
N ILE A 5 1.59 6.33 17.05
CA ILE A 5 1.40 7.78 17.24
C ILE A 5 0.73 8.37 16.00
N ALA A 6 1.03 7.81 14.83
CA ALA A 6 0.53 8.28 13.54
C ALA A 6 -0.98 8.10 13.35
N LEU A 7 -1.67 7.24 14.10
CA LEU A 7 -3.14 7.07 13.99
C LEU A 7 -3.94 7.94 14.96
N ARG A 8 -3.42 8.19 16.18
CA ARG A 8 -4.13 9.01 17.18
C ARG A 8 -4.15 10.48 16.81
N LYS A 9 -3.07 11.01 16.23
CA LYS A 9 -2.97 12.43 15.84
C LYS A 9 -3.97 12.82 14.74
N PRO A 10 -4.08 12.08 13.62
CA PRO A 10 -5.06 12.40 12.58
C PRO A 10 -6.50 12.34 13.11
N ALA A 11 -6.84 11.33 13.91
CA ALA A 11 -8.17 11.23 14.50
C ALA A 11 -8.51 12.46 15.38
N ALA A 12 -7.57 12.88 16.23
CA ALA A 12 -7.72 14.10 17.03
C ALA A 12 -7.80 15.38 16.18
N CYS A 13 -7.15 15.41 15.02
CA CYS A 13 -7.19 16.52 14.07
C CYS A 13 -8.40 16.46 13.09
N GLY A 14 -9.37 15.57 13.32
CA GLY A 14 -10.59 15.46 12.52
C GLY A 14 -10.41 14.77 11.16
N PHE A 15 -9.29 14.07 10.94
CA PHE A 15 -9.14 13.18 9.80
C PHE A 15 -10.02 11.95 10.00
N ARG A 16 -10.58 11.46 8.90
CA ARG A 16 -11.41 10.25 8.88
C ARG A 16 -10.74 9.10 8.14
N ALA A 17 -9.58 9.35 7.55
CA ALA A 17 -8.86 8.40 6.75
C ALA A 17 -7.35 8.61 6.84
N VAL A 18 -6.62 7.52 6.68
CA VAL A 18 -5.16 7.46 6.73
C VAL A 18 -4.58 6.58 5.63
N GLU A 19 -3.40 6.96 5.18
CA GLU A 19 -2.52 6.20 4.30
C GLU A 19 -1.24 5.89 5.05
N PHE A 20 -0.72 4.68 4.85
CA PHE A 20 0.61 4.32 5.30
C PHE A 20 1.29 3.54 4.18
N MET A 21 2.60 3.78 4.05
CA MET A 21 3.35 3.35 2.89
C MET A 21 3.43 1.82 2.78
N PHE A 22 3.77 1.13 3.87
CA PHE A 22 3.99 -0.31 3.91
C PHE A 22 3.42 -0.92 5.21
N PRO A 23 2.34 -1.73 5.16
CA PRO A 23 1.72 -2.30 6.36
C PRO A 23 2.32 -3.64 6.81
N TYR A 24 3.32 -4.17 6.09
CA TYR A 24 3.72 -5.58 6.13
C TYR A 24 4.41 -6.04 7.42
N ASP A 25 4.91 -5.11 8.25
CA ASP A 25 5.53 -5.42 9.54
C ASP A 25 4.51 -5.79 10.63
N TYR A 26 3.21 -5.64 10.35
CA TYR A 26 2.14 -5.89 11.30
C TYR A 26 1.11 -6.84 10.70
N ALA A 27 0.56 -7.72 11.54
CA ALA A 27 -0.60 -8.51 11.16
C ALA A 27 -1.78 -7.60 10.75
N PRO A 28 -2.52 -7.92 9.67
CA PRO A 28 -3.60 -7.07 9.19
C PRO A 28 -4.73 -6.89 10.22
N GLU A 29 -4.96 -7.86 11.09
CA GLU A 29 -5.95 -7.80 12.18
C GLU A 29 -5.58 -6.73 13.21
N VAL A 30 -4.29 -6.63 13.55
CA VAL A 30 -3.75 -5.63 14.47
C VAL A 30 -3.93 -4.23 13.91
N LEU A 31 -3.68 -4.04 12.61
CA LEU A 31 -3.91 -2.78 11.91
C LEU A 31 -5.40 -2.43 11.83
N LYS A 32 -6.25 -3.40 11.50
CA LYS A 32 -7.71 -3.24 11.43
C LYS A 32 -8.28 -2.79 12.78
N GLN A 33 -7.90 -3.47 13.86
CA GLN A 33 -8.33 -3.10 15.21
C GLN A 33 -7.97 -1.64 15.51
N LYS A 34 -6.78 -1.20 15.11
CA LYS A 34 -6.27 0.14 15.42
C LYS A 34 -6.92 1.23 14.59
N LEU A 35 -7.27 0.95 13.33
CA LEU A 35 -8.13 1.79 12.53
C LEU A 35 -9.52 1.94 13.18
N SER A 36 -10.11 0.83 13.65
CA SER A 36 -11.39 0.84 14.36
C SER A 36 -11.34 1.63 15.68
N ASP A 37 -10.31 1.41 16.52
CA ASP A 37 -10.09 2.13 17.78
C ASP A 37 -10.08 3.66 17.59
N ASN A 38 -9.59 4.12 16.43
CA ASN A 38 -9.44 5.55 16.11
C ASN A 38 -10.52 6.08 15.16
N ARG A 39 -11.49 5.26 14.74
CA ARG A 39 -12.53 5.60 13.76
C ARG A 39 -11.95 6.14 12.44
N LEU A 40 -10.89 5.49 11.96
CA LEU A 40 -10.20 5.84 10.72
C LEU A 40 -10.43 4.78 9.64
N GLU A 41 -10.64 5.23 8.41
CA GLU A 41 -10.62 4.39 7.21
C GLU A 41 -9.19 4.31 6.66
N HIS A 42 -8.81 3.15 6.12
CA HIS A 42 -7.57 3.07 5.32
C HIS A 42 -7.89 3.29 3.84
N THR A 43 -7.16 4.17 3.16
CA THR A 43 -7.47 4.53 1.77
C THR A 43 -6.55 3.90 0.72
N LEU A 44 -5.24 3.77 1.02
CA LEU A 44 -4.22 3.32 0.07
C LEU A 44 -2.96 2.81 0.80
N HIS A 45 -2.36 1.74 0.29
CA HIS A 45 -0.98 1.33 0.62
C HIS A 45 -0.23 0.88 -0.64
N ASN A 46 1.11 0.74 -0.54
CA ASN A 46 1.93 0.25 -1.65
C ASN A 46 2.09 -1.28 -1.62
N LEU A 47 2.39 -1.90 -2.76
CA LEU A 47 3.02 -3.23 -2.83
C LEU A 47 4.33 -3.27 -2.00
N PRO A 48 4.82 -4.46 -1.60
CA PRO A 48 6.17 -4.60 -1.05
C PRO A 48 7.20 -3.98 -2.00
N ALA A 49 8.13 -3.18 -1.45
CA ALA A 49 9.04 -2.36 -2.24
C ALA A 49 10.43 -2.98 -2.46
N GLY A 50 10.62 -4.23 -2.06
CA GLY A 50 11.93 -4.89 -2.00
C GLY A 50 12.76 -4.41 -0.80
N ASP A 51 14.08 -4.45 -0.94
CA ASP A 51 15.03 -3.97 0.07
C ASP A 51 15.06 -2.44 0.12
N TRP A 52 14.14 -1.87 0.88
CA TRP A 52 14.03 -0.43 1.05
C TRP A 52 15.31 0.19 1.65
N ALA A 53 15.96 -0.52 2.58
CA ALA A 53 17.19 -0.09 3.23
C ALA A 53 18.38 -0.12 2.27
N GLY A 54 18.45 -1.13 1.40
CA GLY A 54 19.38 -1.23 0.28
C GLY A 54 19.10 -0.26 -0.87
N GLY A 55 18.07 0.60 -0.77
CA GLY A 55 17.80 1.67 -1.72
C GLY A 55 16.81 1.32 -2.82
N GLU A 56 16.18 0.15 -2.76
CA GLU A 56 15.09 -0.25 -3.67
C GLU A 56 13.84 0.59 -3.43
N ARG A 57 13.07 0.82 -4.50
CA ARG A 57 11.87 1.67 -4.49
C ARG A 57 10.78 1.02 -5.33
N GLY A 58 10.54 -0.27 -5.09
CA GLY A 58 9.71 -1.13 -5.94
C GLY A 58 10.55 -2.05 -6.81
N ILE A 59 9.91 -3.13 -7.27
CA ILE A 59 10.56 -4.23 -8.00
C ILE A 59 9.86 -4.60 -9.31
N ALA A 60 8.78 -3.88 -9.67
CA ALA A 60 7.92 -4.24 -10.80
C ALA A 60 8.61 -4.17 -12.16
N CYS A 61 9.71 -3.43 -12.28
CA CYS A 61 10.51 -3.33 -13.49
C CYS A 61 11.87 -4.06 -13.41
N ILE A 62 12.09 -4.90 -12.39
CA ILE A 62 13.36 -5.62 -12.19
C ILE A 62 13.24 -7.03 -12.78
N PRO A 63 13.90 -7.34 -13.91
CA PRO A 63 13.82 -8.67 -14.51
C PRO A 63 14.33 -9.76 -13.57
N GLY A 64 13.68 -10.92 -13.56
CA GLY A 64 14.05 -12.07 -12.71
C GLY A 64 13.42 -12.06 -11.32
N ARG A 65 12.60 -11.06 -10.97
CA ARG A 65 11.87 -10.97 -9.68
C ARG A 65 10.36 -11.14 -9.83
N GLU A 66 9.90 -11.81 -10.89
CA GLU A 66 8.48 -11.98 -11.21
C GLU A 66 7.72 -12.84 -10.20
N ALA A 67 8.40 -13.82 -9.59
CA ALA A 67 7.81 -14.65 -8.53
C ALA A 67 7.58 -13.80 -7.27
N GLU A 68 8.61 -13.08 -6.82
CA GLU A 68 8.51 -12.18 -5.67
C GLU A 68 7.47 -11.07 -5.89
N PHE A 69 7.42 -10.49 -7.09
CA PHE A 69 6.40 -9.50 -7.42
C PHE A 69 4.98 -10.08 -7.30
N ARG A 70 4.76 -11.31 -7.79
CA ARG A 70 3.45 -11.98 -7.68
C ARG A 70 3.06 -12.25 -6.23
N GLU A 71 3.99 -12.74 -5.41
CA GLU A 71 3.78 -12.92 -3.97
C GLU A 71 3.45 -11.59 -3.27
N GLY A 72 4.14 -10.51 -3.66
CA GLY A 72 3.87 -9.16 -3.17
C GLY A 72 2.49 -8.63 -3.54
N VAL A 73 2.00 -8.94 -4.75
CA VAL A 73 0.62 -8.65 -5.16
C VAL A 73 -0.37 -9.39 -4.28
N ASP A 74 -0.17 -10.69 -4.06
CA ASP A 74 -1.05 -11.48 -3.19
C ASP A 74 -1.07 -10.92 -1.75
N ALA A 75 0.10 -10.56 -1.22
CA ALA A 75 0.21 -9.92 0.09
C ALA A 75 -0.57 -8.60 0.14
N ALA A 76 -0.37 -7.69 -0.81
CA ALA A 76 -1.05 -6.41 -0.81
C ALA A 76 -2.57 -6.54 -0.94
N VAL A 77 -3.06 -7.50 -1.75
CA VAL A 77 -4.50 -7.81 -1.88
C VAL A 77 -5.07 -8.35 -0.56
N ARG A 78 -4.36 -9.24 0.14
CA ARG A 78 -4.78 -9.72 1.47
C ARG A 78 -4.95 -8.56 2.44
N TYR A 79 -3.99 -7.64 2.49
CA TYR A 79 -4.06 -6.45 3.34
C TYR A 79 -5.19 -5.50 2.93
N ALA A 80 -5.36 -5.23 1.63
CA ALA A 80 -6.46 -4.38 1.15
C ALA A 80 -7.82 -4.91 1.58
N LYS A 81 -8.05 -6.22 1.44
CA LYS A 81 -9.27 -6.89 1.88
C LYS A 81 -9.49 -6.77 3.39
N ALA A 82 -8.44 -7.03 4.19
CA ALA A 82 -8.55 -6.98 5.64
C ALA A 82 -8.80 -5.55 6.17
N LEU A 83 -8.17 -4.55 5.56
CA LEU A 83 -8.22 -3.15 5.96
C LEU A 83 -9.38 -2.37 5.30
N GLY A 84 -10.08 -2.99 4.35
CA GLY A 84 -11.26 -2.42 3.70
C GLY A 84 -10.98 -1.39 2.61
N ASN A 85 -9.73 -1.24 2.17
CA ASN A 85 -9.38 -0.33 1.09
C ASN A 85 -9.53 -1.00 -0.29
N ARG A 86 -9.61 -0.18 -1.36
CA ARG A 86 -9.76 -0.65 -2.74
C ARG A 86 -8.61 -0.20 -3.65
N LYS A 87 -7.55 0.37 -3.08
CA LYS A 87 -6.46 0.98 -3.85
C LYS A 87 -5.14 0.44 -3.32
N ILE A 88 -4.32 -0.08 -4.24
CA ILE A 88 -2.95 -0.51 -3.98
C ILE A 88 -2.08 0.21 -5.00
N ASN A 89 -1.02 0.87 -4.53
CA ASN A 89 -0.05 1.52 -5.40
C ASN A 89 1.12 0.58 -5.73
N CYS A 90 1.48 0.51 -7.00
CA CYS A 90 2.60 -0.29 -7.49
C CYS A 90 3.81 0.61 -7.71
N LEU A 91 4.78 0.57 -6.79
CA LEU A 91 6.07 1.23 -7.02
C LEU A 91 6.83 0.46 -8.11
N VAL A 92 7.13 1.16 -9.20
CA VAL A 92 7.68 0.52 -10.40
C VAL A 92 9.09 -0.03 -10.17
N GLY A 93 9.89 0.64 -9.33
CA GLY A 93 11.30 0.30 -9.11
C GLY A 93 12.27 1.12 -9.93
N LYS A 94 13.55 1.04 -9.55
CA LYS A 94 14.65 1.69 -10.27
C LYS A 94 15.20 0.72 -11.31
N PRO A 95 15.10 1.01 -12.62
CA PRO A 95 15.70 0.16 -13.63
C PRO A 95 17.23 0.24 -13.53
N ARG A 96 17.92 -0.90 -13.64
CA ARG A 96 19.34 -0.90 -14.00
C ARG A 96 19.43 -0.53 -15.48
N LEU A 97 20.27 0.45 -15.79
CA LEU A 97 20.58 1.03 -17.11
C LEU A 97 19.86 0.40 -18.34
N ALA A 98 19.06 1.25 -19.00
CA ALA A 98 18.53 1.14 -20.37
C ALA A 98 17.52 0.03 -20.74
N ILE A 99 17.14 -0.91 -19.86
CA ILE A 99 16.10 -1.91 -20.20
C ILE A 99 15.08 -2.04 -19.07
N ALA A 100 14.01 -1.23 -19.12
CA ALA A 100 12.87 -1.39 -18.25
C ALA A 100 11.76 -2.15 -19.00
N ARG A 101 11.45 -3.38 -18.57
CA ARG A 101 10.20 -4.06 -18.91
C ARG A 101 9.38 -4.20 -17.64
N ILE A 102 8.12 -3.79 -17.68
CA ILE A 102 7.19 -3.98 -16.56
C ILE A 102 6.80 -5.46 -16.53
N ILE A 103 6.97 -6.09 -15.37
CA ILE A 103 6.55 -7.46 -15.12
C ILE A 103 5.05 -7.56 -15.33
N SER A 104 4.64 -8.32 -16.34
CA SER A 104 3.24 -8.50 -16.70
C SER A 104 2.68 -9.71 -15.97
N VAL A 105 1.68 -9.50 -15.11
CA VAL A 105 0.90 -10.59 -14.49
C VAL A 105 -0.30 -10.96 -15.38
N PRO A 106 -0.40 -12.20 -15.90
CA PRO A 106 -1.30 -12.54 -17.02
C PRO A 106 -2.81 -12.40 -16.76
N HIS A 107 -3.27 -12.17 -15.52
CA HIS A 107 -4.70 -12.32 -15.17
C HIS A 107 -5.33 -11.13 -14.40
N TRP A 108 -4.56 -10.10 -14.00
CA TRP A 108 -5.04 -9.15 -12.98
C TRP A 108 -4.96 -7.65 -13.35
N TRP A 109 -4.87 -7.30 -14.63
CA TRP A 109 -4.71 -5.89 -15.06
C TRP A 109 -5.93 -4.96 -14.88
N ARG A 110 -6.94 -5.33 -14.08
CA ARG A 110 -7.92 -4.35 -13.58
C ARG A 110 -7.50 -3.83 -12.21
N ILE A 111 -6.50 -2.95 -12.22
CA ILE A 111 -6.39 -1.91 -11.19
C ILE A 111 -7.62 -1.01 -11.40
N TYR A 112 -8.66 -1.23 -10.61
CA TYR A 112 -9.85 -0.38 -10.66
C TYR A 112 -9.51 1.02 -10.15
N VAL A 113 -9.24 1.95 -11.08
CA VAL A 113 -9.48 3.37 -10.81
C VAL A 113 -10.99 3.58 -10.90
N LEU A 114 -11.71 3.23 -9.84
CA LEU A 114 -13.11 3.65 -9.70
C LEU A 114 -13.13 5.18 -9.71
N PRO A 115 -14.15 5.81 -10.33
CA PRO A 115 -14.31 7.25 -10.26
C PRO A 115 -14.34 7.68 -8.78
N PRO A 116 -13.70 8.80 -8.43
CA PRO A 116 -13.61 9.19 -7.04
C PRO A 116 -15.00 9.31 -6.40
N PRO A 117 -15.21 8.78 -5.18
CA PRO A 117 -16.33 9.24 -4.39
C PRO A 117 -16.15 10.75 -4.14
N ARG A 118 -17.23 11.52 -4.31
CA ARG A 118 -17.33 12.97 -4.11
C ARG A 118 -16.45 13.45 -2.94
N TRP A 119 -15.30 14.06 -3.24
CA TRP A 119 -14.29 14.45 -2.24
C TRP A 119 -14.73 15.65 -1.39
N ARG A 120 -14.98 15.41 -0.09
CA ARG A 120 -14.73 16.34 1.03
C ARG A 120 -14.31 15.57 2.29
N ARG A 121 -13.31 14.68 2.21
CA ARG A 121 -12.74 14.03 3.40
C ARG A 121 -11.23 14.25 3.42
N LYS A 122 -10.72 14.83 4.52
CA LYS A 122 -9.28 15.00 4.77
C LYS A 122 -8.64 13.62 4.94
N VAL A 123 -7.56 13.34 4.20
CA VAL A 123 -6.74 12.11 4.28
C VAL A 123 -5.37 12.48 4.82
N PHE A 124 -4.87 11.75 5.80
CA PHE A 124 -3.52 11.95 6.35
C PHE A 124 -2.58 10.88 5.82
N CYS A 125 -1.46 11.29 5.24
CA CYS A 125 -0.40 10.39 4.78
C CYS A 125 0.65 10.26 5.91
N CYS A 126 0.83 9.04 6.43
CA CYS A 126 1.82 8.72 7.45
C CYS A 126 3.22 8.52 6.87
#